data_AF-A0A847NFA6-F1
#
_entry.id   AF-A0A847NFA6-F1
#
_cell.length_a   1.000
_cell.length_b   1.000
_cell.length_c   1.000
_cell.angle_alpha   90.00
_cell.angle_beta   90.00
_cell.angle_gamma   90.00
#
_symmetry.space_group_name_H-M   'P 1'
#
loop_
_entity.id
_entity.type
_entity.pdbx_description
1 polymer ?
#
loop_
_entity_poly.entity_id
_entity_poly.type
_entity_poly.pdbx_seq_one_letter_code
_entity_poly.pdbx_strand_id
1 'polypeptide(L)'
;METTIIATIIYILVLGILAYSGYKKTKSESDFLLAGRKMHPIVMALSYGATFISTSAIVGFGGAAGQYGMSLLWLTFLTIFVGVFIAFVGFGKRTRRLGQELGAHTLPELLSLRFDSKFIQGFIALLIFLFMPIYASAILKGSADFIAKYYGISFITALGILIVLISVYVTFGGLKGIMYADAFQGGIMFLGMLFILVFTYSALGGLSQAHIQLTNLFAAPGVGEQSAKLTAIGFKGWTSMPKFDSPLWWSVISTLVMGVGIGVLAQPQLAVKFMTVKSDRELNRAVLSGGIFLFMMTGTAFVVGALTNVFFYNDTGNIAITAAGANDLIIPAYIKEYLPRFFGDMFIIILLAASLSTLSALFHTMGTAFG
;
A
#
# COMPACT_ATOMS: atom_id res chain seq x y z
N MET A 1 -17.31 4.11 -18.67
CA MET A 1 -17.94 5.16 -17.84
C MET A 1 -19.19 4.64 -17.15
N GLU A 2 -20.25 4.24 -17.86
CA GLU A 2 -21.45 3.66 -17.20
C GLU A 2 -21.13 2.40 -16.39
N THR A 3 -20.41 1.44 -16.98
CA THR A 3 -19.97 0.21 -16.29
C THR A 3 -19.10 0.51 -15.06
N THR A 4 -18.23 1.51 -15.17
CA THR A 4 -17.32 1.93 -14.09
C THR A 4 -18.07 2.55 -12.92
N ILE A 5 -19.06 3.39 -13.20
CA ILE A 5 -19.91 4.02 -12.18
C ILE A 5 -20.70 2.94 -11.45
N ILE A 6 -21.31 2.00 -12.18
CA ILE A 6 -22.05 0.88 -11.60
C ILE A 6 -21.14 0.04 -10.69
N ALA A 7 -19.95 -0.34 -11.17
CA ALA A 7 -18.99 -1.11 -10.38
C ALA A 7 -18.52 -0.35 -9.13
N THR A 8 -18.37 0.97 -9.22
CA THR A 8 -18.02 1.83 -8.08
C THR A 8 -19.16 1.91 -7.06
N ILE A 9 -20.41 2.03 -7.52
CA ILE A 9 -21.59 2.00 -6.64
C ILE A 9 -21.69 0.65 -5.94
N ILE A 10 -21.54 -0.47 -6.67
CA ILE A 10 -21.54 -1.81 -6.08
C ILE A 10 -20.44 -1.93 -5.02
N TYR A 11 -19.23 -1.47 -5.34
CA TYR A 11 -18.11 -1.45 -4.42
C TYR A 11 -18.44 -0.66 -3.13
N ILE A 12 -18.97 0.56 -3.25
CA ILE A 12 -19.39 1.39 -2.11
C ILE A 12 -20.49 0.72 -1.30
N LEU A 13 -21.47 0.08 -1.95
CA LEU A 13 -22.55 -0.65 -1.28
C LEU A 13 -22.02 -1.83 -0.48
N VAL A 14 -21.09 -2.62 -1.04
CA VAL A 14 -20.44 -3.72 -0.31
C VAL A 14 -19.69 -3.20 0.90
N LEU A 15 -18.94 -2.10 0.77
CA LEU A 15 -18.28 -1.45 1.91
C LEU A 15 -19.28 -1.01 2.98
N GLY A 16 -20.41 -0.41 2.57
CA GLY A 16 -21.48 0.00 3.48
C GLY A 16 -22.09 -1.19 4.23
N ILE A 17 -22.32 -2.32 3.55
CA ILE A 17 -22.82 -3.56 4.16
C ILE A 17 -21.81 -4.11 5.18
N LEU A 18 -20.52 -4.13 4.84
CA LEU A 18 -19.46 -4.60 5.73
C LEU A 18 -19.32 -3.69 6.97
N ALA A 19 -19.37 -2.37 6.77
CA ALA A 19 -19.34 -1.38 7.85
C ALA A 19 -20.56 -1.55 8.79
N TYR A 20 -21.76 -1.70 8.24
CA TYR A 20 -22.97 -1.95 9.01
C TYR A 20 -22.94 -3.29 9.76
N SER A 21 -22.36 -4.34 9.16
CA SER A 21 -22.12 -5.62 9.83
C SER A 21 -21.17 -5.47 11.01
N GLY A 22 -20.10 -4.68 10.85
CA GLY A 22 -19.18 -4.30 11.92
C GLY A 22 -19.88 -3.55 13.05
N TYR A 23 -20.68 -2.54 12.72
CA TYR A 23 -21.48 -1.78 13.67
C TYR A 23 -22.40 -2.67 14.51
N LYS A 24 -23.19 -3.56 13.87
CA LYS A 24 -24.07 -4.48 14.59
C LYS A 24 -23.34 -5.40 15.57
N LYS A 25 -22.10 -5.75 15.26
CA LYS A 25 -21.22 -6.63 16.06
C LYS A 25 -20.36 -5.88 17.07
N THR A 26 -20.48 -4.56 17.17
CA THR A 26 -19.71 -3.74 18.10
C THR A 26 -20.59 -3.40 19.30
N LYS A 27 -20.29 -4.01 20.45
CA LYS A 27 -21.08 -3.89 21.69
C LYS A 27 -20.27 -3.41 22.89
N SER A 28 -18.96 -3.30 22.73
CA SER A 28 -18.01 -2.91 23.78
C SER A 28 -16.88 -2.06 23.19
N GLU A 29 -16.13 -1.35 24.05
CA GLU A 29 -14.93 -0.61 23.65
C GLU A 29 -13.88 -1.52 23.01
N SER A 30 -13.68 -2.73 23.55
CA SER A 30 -12.77 -3.73 22.96
C SER A 30 -13.22 -4.16 21.56
N ASP A 31 -14.53 -4.22 21.27
CA ASP A 31 -15.01 -4.46 19.92
C ASP A 31 -14.68 -3.31 18.96
N PHE A 32 -14.81 -2.07 19.44
CA PHE A 32 -14.57 -0.87 18.64
C PHE A 32 -13.08 -0.61 18.40
N LEU A 33 -12.25 -0.79 19.43
CA LEU A 33 -10.81 -0.49 19.41
C LEU A 33 -9.96 -1.65 18.93
N LEU A 34 -10.33 -2.89 19.26
CA LEU A 34 -9.50 -4.09 19.04
C LEU A 34 -10.23 -5.22 18.29
N ALA A 35 -11.37 -4.92 17.64
CA ALA A 35 -12.19 -5.89 16.96
C ALA A 35 -12.59 -7.11 17.84
N GLY A 36 -12.66 -6.91 19.16
CA GLY A 36 -13.03 -7.92 20.15
C GLY A 36 -11.98 -9.02 20.35
N ARG A 37 -10.74 -8.82 19.86
CA ARG A 37 -9.60 -9.74 19.99
C ARG A 37 -9.87 -11.17 19.44
N LYS A 38 -10.79 -11.29 18.49
CA LYS A 38 -11.26 -12.58 17.94
C LYS A 38 -11.16 -12.66 16.42
N MET A 39 -10.34 -11.81 15.80
CA MET A 39 -10.20 -11.80 14.35
C MET A 39 -9.53 -13.04 13.81
N HIS A 40 -10.06 -13.50 12.68
CA HIS A 40 -9.51 -14.62 11.92
C HIS A 40 -8.15 -14.21 11.34
N PRO A 41 -7.13 -15.07 11.36
CA PRO A 41 -5.78 -14.74 10.91
C PRO A 41 -5.73 -14.22 9.47
N ILE A 42 -6.54 -14.77 8.57
CA ILE A 42 -6.59 -14.33 7.16
C ILE A 42 -7.14 -12.90 7.06
N VAL A 43 -8.21 -12.58 7.79
CA VAL A 43 -8.79 -11.22 7.80
C VAL A 43 -7.78 -10.24 8.37
N MET A 44 -7.10 -10.60 9.46
CA MET A 44 -6.04 -9.77 10.02
C MET A 44 -4.87 -9.57 9.04
N ALA A 45 -4.40 -10.63 8.37
CA ALA A 45 -3.30 -10.54 7.41
C ALA A 45 -3.64 -9.67 6.19
N LEU A 46 -4.82 -9.87 5.59
CA LEU A 46 -5.28 -9.10 4.44
C LEU A 46 -5.54 -7.65 4.85
N SER A 47 -6.12 -7.42 6.02
CA SER A 47 -6.34 -6.08 6.55
C SER A 47 -5.01 -5.37 6.85
N TYR A 48 -4.03 -6.06 7.43
CA TYR A 48 -2.68 -5.56 7.63
C TYR A 48 -2.04 -5.17 6.29
N GLY A 49 -2.08 -6.07 5.31
CA GLY A 49 -1.52 -5.84 3.99
C GLY A 49 -2.21 -4.68 3.25
N ALA A 50 -3.53 -4.62 3.28
CA ALA A 50 -4.31 -3.57 2.60
C ALA A 50 -4.11 -2.18 3.23
N THR A 51 -3.89 -2.09 4.56
CA THR A 51 -3.50 -0.83 5.19
C THR A 51 -2.05 -0.46 4.90
N PHE A 52 -1.17 -1.45 4.73
CA PHE A 52 0.23 -1.19 4.41
C PHE A 52 0.42 -0.76 2.95
N ILE A 53 -0.39 -1.29 2.03
CA ILE A 53 -0.33 -0.96 0.59
C ILE A 53 -1.37 0.11 0.25
N SER A 54 -0.91 1.36 0.15
CA SER A 54 -1.72 2.51 -0.25
C SER A 54 -1.75 2.73 -1.76
N THR A 55 -2.61 3.63 -2.23
CA THR A 55 -2.57 4.18 -3.60
C THR A 55 -1.19 4.72 -3.95
N SER A 56 -0.55 5.44 -3.02
CA SER A 56 0.81 5.94 -3.20
C SER A 56 1.84 4.82 -3.29
N ALA A 57 1.61 3.67 -2.65
CA ALA A 57 2.49 2.52 -2.80
C ALA A 57 2.37 1.86 -4.18
N ILE A 58 1.15 1.68 -4.71
CA ILE A 58 0.93 1.08 -6.03
C ILE A 58 1.48 1.99 -7.14
N VAL A 59 1.07 3.26 -7.13
CA VAL A 59 1.42 4.22 -8.19
C VAL A 59 2.83 4.78 -8.00
N GLY A 60 3.15 5.25 -6.80
CA GLY A 60 4.42 5.91 -6.51
C GLY A 60 5.60 4.95 -6.55
N PHE A 61 5.55 3.82 -5.84
CA PHE A 61 6.67 2.86 -5.93
C PHE A 61 6.70 2.08 -7.25
N GLY A 62 5.55 1.88 -7.91
CA GLY A 62 5.54 1.37 -9.29
C GLY A 62 6.25 2.33 -10.24
N GLY A 63 5.99 3.64 -10.13
CA GLY A 63 6.70 4.67 -10.87
C GLY A 63 8.19 4.75 -10.51
N ALA A 64 8.53 4.66 -9.21
CA ALA A 64 9.91 4.59 -8.77
C ALA A 64 10.64 3.37 -9.35
N ALA A 65 9.96 2.23 -9.52
CA ALA A 65 10.53 1.08 -10.22
C ALA A 65 10.65 1.31 -11.73
N GLY A 66 9.77 2.09 -12.34
CA GLY A 66 9.97 2.61 -13.70
C GLY A 66 11.23 3.46 -13.84
N GLN A 67 11.62 4.19 -12.79
CA GLN A 67 12.84 5.00 -12.79
C GLN A 67 14.11 4.22 -12.40
N TYR A 68 14.04 3.41 -11.35
CA TYR A 68 15.20 2.78 -10.70
C TYR A 68 15.31 1.27 -10.95
N GLY A 69 14.30 0.70 -11.62
CA GLY A 69 14.28 -0.70 -12.02
C GLY A 69 14.06 -1.68 -10.87
N MET A 70 14.47 -2.91 -11.13
CA MET A 70 14.32 -4.08 -10.27
C MET A 70 15.24 -4.06 -9.04
N SER A 71 16.09 -3.05 -8.89
CA SER A 71 16.81 -2.80 -7.63
C SER A 71 15.85 -2.65 -6.44
N LEU A 72 14.61 -2.19 -6.68
CA LEU A 72 13.56 -2.10 -5.67
C LEU A 72 12.98 -3.46 -5.23
N LEU A 73 13.30 -4.58 -5.87
CA LEU A 73 12.87 -5.90 -5.37
C LEU A 73 13.47 -6.25 -4.00
N TRP A 74 14.57 -5.60 -3.61
CA TRP A 74 15.05 -5.67 -2.22
C TRP A 74 14.08 -5.08 -1.22
N LEU A 75 13.28 -4.07 -1.62
CA LEU A 75 12.19 -3.56 -0.80
C LEU A 75 11.08 -4.62 -0.68
N THR A 76 10.73 -5.33 -1.77
CA THR A 76 9.79 -6.49 -1.68
C THR A 76 10.30 -7.54 -0.71
N PHE A 77 11.59 -7.84 -0.74
CA PHE A 77 12.18 -8.76 0.22
C PHE A 77 12.01 -8.26 1.67
N LEU A 78 12.36 -7.00 1.96
CA LEU A 78 12.23 -6.46 3.32
C LEU A 78 10.78 -6.29 3.77
N THR A 79 9.85 -5.94 2.88
CA THR A 79 8.43 -5.85 3.25
C THR A 79 7.85 -7.21 3.64
N ILE A 80 8.37 -8.30 3.09
CA ILE A 80 7.99 -9.66 3.49
C ILE A 80 8.77 -10.08 4.75
N PHE A 81 10.10 -10.00 4.71
CA PHE A 81 10.94 -10.49 5.79
C PHE A 81 10.76 -9.68 7.07
N VAL A 82 10.85 -8.35 6.98
CA VAL A 82 10.64 -7.48 8.13
C VAL A 82 9.15 -7.25 8.35
N GLY A 83 8.44 -6.81 7.31
CA GLY A 83 7.03 -6.39 7.41
C GLY A 83 6.00 -7.50 7.60
N VAL A 84 6.36 -8.77 7.40
CA VAL A 84 5.52 -9.93 7.76
C VAL A 84 6.20 -10.82 8.77
N PHE A 85 7.37 -11.39 8.45
CA PHE A 85 7.95 -12.42 9.30
C PHE A 85 8.38 -11.87 10.66
N ILE A 86 9.27 -10.86 10.70
CA ILE A 86 9.69 -10.22 11.96
C ILE A 86 8.49 -9.52 12.62
N ALA A 87 7.67 -8.82 11.83
CA ALA A 87 6.50 -8.10 12.31
C ALA A 87 5.49 -9.02 13.01
N PHE A 88 5.18 -10.20 12.48
CA PHE A 88 4.12 -11.06 13.02
C PHE A 88 4.66 -12.00 14.09
N VAL A 89 5.82 -12.61 13.82
CA VAL A 89 6.40 -13.66 14.67
C VAL A 89 7.15 -13.06 15.86
N GLY A 90 7.87 -11.95 15.65
CA GLY A 90 8.67 -11.29 16.67
C GLY A 90 7.89 -10.17 17.38
N PHE A 91 7.62 -9.09 16.64
CA PHE A 91 7.04 -7.87 17.19
C PHE A 91 5.56 -8.05 17.60
N GLY A 92 4.77 -8.69 16.74
CA GLY A 92 3.33 -8.82 16.88
C GLY A 92 2.93 -9.70 18.05
N LYS A 93 3.60 -10.84 18.25
CA LYS A 93 3.34 -11.71 19.42
C LYS A 93 3.58 -10.97 20.73
N ARG A 94 4.70 -10.25 20.83
CA ARG A 94 5.01 -9.45 22.03
C ARG A 94 3.96 -8.37 22.25
N THR A 95 3.68 -7.57 21.22
CA THR A 95 2.66 -6.50 21.25
C THR A 95 1.30 -7.04 21.69
N ARG A 96 0.87 -8.18 21.14
CA ARG A 96 -0.40 -8.83 21.49
C ARG A 96 -0.44 -9.29 22.95
N ARG A 97 0.60 -9.98 23.43
CA ARG A 97 0.68 -10.47 24.83
C ARG A 97 0.65 -9.30 25.81
N LEU A 98 1.55 -8.33 25.61
CA LEU A 98 1.63 -7.11 26.42
C LEU A 98 0.30 -6.36 26.43
N GLY A 99 -0.32 -6.16 25.27
CA GLY A 99 -1.61 -5.48 25.18
C GLY A 99 -2.74 -6.25 25.86
N GLN A 100 -2.66 -7.58 25.95
CA GLN A 100 -3.65 -8.36 26.70
C GLN A 100 -3.38 -8.32 28.21
N GLU A 101 -2.13 -8.50 28.63
CA GLU A 101 -1.72 -8.52 30.04
C GLU A 101 -1.96 -7.16 30.72
N LEU A 102 -1.66 -6.07 30.02
CA LEU A 102 -1.82 -4.71 30.53
C LEU A 102 -3.23 -4.15 30.33
N GLY A 103 -4.09 -4.84 29.57
CA GLY A 103 -5.42 -4.33 29.23
C GLY A 103 -5.40 -3.13 28.27
N ALA A 104 -4.31 -2.93 27.52
CA ALA A 104 -4.17 -1.81 26.59
C ALA A 104 -5.06 -1.97 25.34
N HIS A 105 -5.61 -0.86 24.85
CA HIS A 105 -6.45 -0.76 23.67
C HIS A 105 -5.79 0.00 22.52
N THR A 106 -4.86 0.90 22.83
CA THR A 106 -4.16 1.73 21.82
C THR A 106 -2.64 1.59 21.95
N LEU A 107 -1.90 1.97 20.91
CA LEU A 107 -0.43 1.95 20.97
C LEU A 107 0.15 2.94 22.01
N PRO A 108 -0.32 4.21 22.10
CA PRO A 108 0.11 5.12 23.16
C PRO A 108 -0.14 4.55 24.56
N GLU A 109 -1.32 3.98 24.80
CA GLU A 109 -1.67 3.36 26.07
C GLU A 109 -0.79 2.14 26.38
N LEU A 110 -0.54 1.27 25.38
CA LEU A 110 0.33 0.11 25.53
C LEU A 110 1.74 0.51 26.00
N LEU A 111 2.31 1.53 25.37
CA LEU A 111 3.65 2.01 25.72
C LEU A 111 3.65 2.75 27.07
N SER A 112 2.59 3.50 27.38
CA SER A 112 2.40 4.10 28.71
C SER A 112 2.39 3.06 29.82
N LEU A 113 1.62 1.98 29.66
CA LEU A 113 1.48 0.94 30.67
C LEU A 113 2.75 0.09 30.78
N ARG A 114 3.44 -0.14 29.66
CA ARG A 114 4.70 -0.89 29.66
C ARG A 114 5.83 -0.17 30.41
N PHE A 115 5.88 1.15 30.31
CA PHE A 115 6.95 1.98 30.87
C PHE A 115 6.51 2.79 32.10
N ASP A 116 5.27 2.61 32.56
CA ASP A 116 4.65 3.34 33.67
C ASP A 116 4.81 4.87 33.55
N SER A 117 4.51 5.42 32.36
CA SER A 117 4.75 6.84 32.05
C SER A 117 3.65 7.49 31.22
N LYS A 118 2.91 8.41 31.85
CA LYS A 118 1.91 9.25 31.17
C LYS A 118 2.53 10.23 30.17
N PHE A 119 3.78 10.62 30.39
CA PHE A 119 4.53 11.41 29.39
C PHE A 119 4.68 10.64 28.09
N ILE A 120 5.03 9.34 28.15
CA ILE A 120 5.15 8.50 26.95
C ILE A 120 3.80 8.41 26.22
N GLN A 121 2.69 8.25 26.95
CA GLN A 121 1.34 8.26 26.35
C GLN A 121 1.10 9.54 25.55
N GLY A 122 1.27 10.70 26.20
CA GLY A 122 1.02 12.01 25.59
C GLY A 122 1.98 12.31 24.44
N PHE A 123 3.25 11.94 24.56
CA PHE A 123 4.25 12.14 23.52
C PHE A 123 3.92 11.34 22.25
N ILE A 124 3.59 10.05 22.37
CA ILE A 124 3.23 9.22 21.22
C ILE A 124 1.91 9.70 20.60
N ALA A 125 0.91 10.05 21.42
CA ALA A 125 -0.34 10.61 20.94
C ALA A 125 -0.12 11.91 20.15
N LEU A 126 0.76 12.79 20.63
CA LEU A 126 1.15 14.02 19.92
C LEU A 126 1.86 13.72 18.60
N LEU A 127 2.77 12.75 18.54
CA LEU A 127 3.43 12.36 17.29
C LEU A 127 2.42 11.82 16.27
N ILE A 128 1.49 10.96 16.73
CA ILE A 128 0.39 10.47 15.89
C ILE A 128 -0.44 11.65 15.34
N PHE A 129 -0.81 12.59 16.22
CA PHE A 129 -1.59 13.77 15.84
C PHE A 129 -0.91 14.67 14.82
N LEU A 130 0.40 14.89 14.95
CA LEU A 130 1.11 15.83 14.09
C LEU A 130 1.46 15.20 12.74
N PHE A 131 1.90 13.94 12.73
CA PHE A 131 2.49 13.34 11.54
C PHE A 131 1.52 12.49 10.71
N MET A 132 0.54 11.81 11.33
CA MET A 132 -0.40 10.98 10.56
C MET A 132 -1.34 11.81 9.65
N PRO A 133 -1.78 13.04 10.00
CA PRO A 133 -2.54 13.87 9.07
C PRO A 133 -1.75 14.27 7.82
N ILE A 134 -0.43 14.49 7.94
CA ILE A 134 0.42 14.79 6.79
C ILE A 134 0.38 13.61 5.81
N TYR A 135 0.54 12.39 6.32
CA TYR A 135 0.46 11.19 5.49
C TYR A 135 -0.94 10.98 4.90
N ALA A 136 -2.00 11.14 5.70
CA ALA A 136 -3.38 11.05 5.23
C ALA A 136 -3.69 12.09 4.14
N SER A 137 -3.16 13.32 4.26
CA SER A 137 -3.35 14.37 3.27
C SER A 137 -2.75 14.03 1.91
N ALA A 138 -1.58 13.38 1.89
CA ALA A 138 -0.93 12.94 0.66
C ALA A 138 -1.75 11.87 -0.07
N ILE A 139 -2.30 10.90 0.68
CA ILE A 139 -3.18 9.88 0.11
C ILE A 139 -4.49 10.49 -0.38
N LEU A 140 -5.14 11.35 0.41
CA LEU A 140 -6.39 12.03 0.01
C LEU A 140 -6.20 12.84 -1.27
N LYS A 141 -5.13 13.63 -1.34
CA LYS A 141 -4.81 14.42 -2.54
C LYS A 141 -4.60 13.52 -3.75
N GLY A 142 -3.72 12.51 -3.63
CA GLY A 142 -3.42 11.60 -4.74
C GLY A 142 -4.65 10.85 -5.25
N SER A 143 -5.50 10.37 -4.34
CA SER A 143 -6.74 9.68 -4.70
C SER A 143 -7.77 10.62 -5.31
N ALA A 144 -7.96 11.82 -4.76
CA ALA A 144 -8.88 12.82 -5.31
C ALA A 144 -8.44 13.30 -6.71
N ASP A 145 -7.15 13.56 -6.91
CA ASP A 145 -6.58 13.93 -8.21
C ASP A 145 -6.83 12.84 -9.26
N PHE A 146 -6.64 11.57 -8.88
CA PHE A 146 -6.86 10.45 -9.79
C PHE A 146 -8.35 10.30 -10.17
N ILE A 147 -9.24 10.31 -9.17
CA ILE A 147 -10.70 10.22 -9.38
C ILE A 147 -11.19 11.39 -10.23
N ALA A 148 -10.76 12.61 -9.94
CA ALA A 148 -11.14 13.82 -10.67
C ALA A 148 -10.79 13.71 -12.16
N LYS A 149 -9.54 13.33 -12.46
CA LYS A 149 -9.07 13.15 -13.84
C LYS A 149 -9.79 12.01 -14.55
N TYR A 150 -10.04 10.91 -13.85
CA TYR A 150 -10.65 9.72 -14.44
C TYR A 150 -12.14 9.91 -14.77
N TYR A 151 -12.92 10.49 -13.86
CA TYR A 151 -14.35 10.75 -14.08
C TYR A 151 -14.65 12.11 -14.73
N GLY A 152 -13.64 12.96 -14.94
CA GLY A 152 -13.83 14.30 -15.48
C GLY A 152 -14.61 15.24 -14.54
N ILE A 153 -14.48 15.04 -13.22
CA ILE A 153 -15.15 15.87 -12.19
C ILE A 153 -14.14 16.81 -11.51
N SER A 154 -14.63 17.81 -10.78
CA SER A 154 -13.74 18.72 -10.06
C SER A 154 -12.99 18.00 -8.92
N PHE A 155 -11.75 18.43 -8.65
CA PHE A 155 -10.96 17.93 -7.52
C PHE A 155 -11.70 18.03 -6.19
N ILE A 156 -12.35 19.18 -5.93
CA ILE A 156 -13.11 19.41 -4.69
C ILE A 156 -14.27 18.42 -4.57
N THR A 157 -14.96 18.11 -5.67
CA THR A 157 -16.04 17.11 -5.69
C THR A 157 -15.49 15.71 -5.37
N ALA A 158 -14.42 15.30 -6.04
CA ALA A 158 -13.79 13.99 -5.80
C ALA A 158 -13.30 13.85 -4.35
N LEU A 159 -12.68 14.89 -3.81
CA LEU A 159 -12.22 14.96 -2.42
C LEU A 159 -13.40 14.87 -1.45
N GLY A 160 -14.48 15.62 -1.68
CA GLY A 160 -15.68 15.59 -0.84
C GLY A 160 -16.31 14.19 -0.77
N ILE A 161 -16.41 13.49 -1.90
CA ILE A 161 -16.92 12.10 -1.96
C ILE A 161 -16.03 11.18 -1.11
N LEU A 162 -14.70 11.25 -1.26
CA LEU A 162 -13.76 10.45 -0.47
C LEU A 162 -13.92 10.71 1.03
N ILE A 163 -13.98 11.98 1.45
CA ILE A 163 -14.13 12.36 2.86
C ILE A 163 -15.42 11.79 3.44
N VAL A 164 -16.56 11.91 2.74
CA VAL A 164 -17.84 11.37 3.20
C VAL A 164 -17.77 9.85 3.36
N LEU A 165 -17.22 9.14 2.36
CA LEU A 165 -17.07 7.69 2.42
C LEU A 165 -16.22 7.24 3.61
N ILE A 166 -15.08 7.88 3.83
CA ILE A 166 -14.18 7.55 4.96
C ILE A 166 -14.85 7.87 6.29
N SER A 167 -15.52 9.02 6.40
CA SER A 167 -16.14 9.46 7.65
C SER A 167 -17.24 8.50 8.11
N VAL A 168 -18.11 8.07 7.19
CA VAL A 168 -19.14 7.07 7.48
C VAL A 168 -18.50 5.74 7.90
N TYR A 169 -17.46 5.32 7.18
CA TYR A 169 -16.79 4.04 7.45
C TYR A 169 -16.10 3.98 8.82
N VAL A 170 -15.34 5.01 9.17
CA VAL A 170 -14.56 5.07 10.41
C VAL A 170 -15.47 5.25 11.63
N THR A 171 -16.52 6.06 11.51
CA THR A 171 -17.39 6.41 12.65
C THR A 171 -18.28 5.26 13.08
N PHE A 172 -18.89 4.53 12.15
CA PHE A 172 -19.90 3.51 12.50
C PHE A 172 -19.32 2.10 12.66
N GLY A 173 -18.24 1.74 11.96
CA GLY A 173 -17.76 0.35 11.90
C GLY A 173 -16.84 -0.09 13.04
N GLY A 174 -16.13 0.85 13.69
CA GLY A 174 -14.98 0.54 14.54
C GLY A 174 -13.91 -0.30 13.82
N LEU A 175 -12.88 -0.75 14.54
CA LEU A 175 -11.80 -1.55 13.95
C LEU A 175 -12.33 -2.86 13.34
N LYS A 176 -13.40 -3.43 13.89
CA LYS A 176 -14.02 -4.65 13.37
C LYS A 176 -14.58 -4.45 11.95
N GLY A 177 -15.36 -3.39 11.72
CA GLY A 177 -15.85 -3.04 10.39
C GLY A 177 -14.69 -2.74 9.45
N ILE A 178 -13.69 -2.00 9.94
CA ILE A 178 -12.49 -1.65 9.19
C ILE A 178 -11.78 -2.91 8.66
N MET A 179 -11.54 -3.89 9.52
CA MET A 179 -10.78 -5.08 9.13
C MET A 179 -11.51 -5.96 8.10
N TYR A 180 -12.84 -6.06 8.15
CA TYR A 180 -13.58 -6.85 7.17
C TYR A 180 -13.58 -6.19 5.79
N ALA A 181 -13.76 -4.88 5.71
CA ALA A 181 -13.73 -4.18 4.44
C ALA A 181 -12.29 -4.06 3.90
N ASP A 182 -11.28 -3.90 4.75
CA ASP A 182 -9.88 -4.00 4.32
C ASP A 182 -9.58 -5.38 3.70
N ALA A 183 -10.10 -6.47 4.27
CA ALA A 183 -9.88 -7.80 3.72
C ALA A 183 -10.53 -7.99 2.34
N PHE A 184 -11.74 -7.42 2.15
CA PHE A 184 -12.41 -7.38 0.84
C PHE A 184 -11.64 -6.52 -0.18
N GLN A 185 -11.23 -5.31 0.23
CA GLN A 185 -10.42 -4.39 -0.56
C GLN A 185 -9.08 -5.00 -0.96
N GLY A 186 -8.40 -5.67 -0.03
CA GLY A 186 -7.21 -6.45 -0.29
C GLY A 186 -7.45 -7.53 -1.35
N GLY A 187 -8.57 -8.25 -1.28
CA GLY A 187 -8.94 -9.22 -2.33
C GLY A 187 -9.00 -8.61 -3.73
N ILE A 188 -9.67 -7.45 -3.87
CA ILE A 188 -9.75 -6.72 -5.15
C ILE A 188 -8.35 -6.28 -5.62
N MET A 189 -7.56 -5.71 -4.71
CA MET A 189 -6.19 -5.27 -4.99
C MET A 189 -5.32 -6.44 -5.47
N PHE A 190 -5.38 -7.58 -4.79
CA PHE A 190 -4.61 -8.77 -5.15
C PHE A 190 -4.94 -9.27 -6.55
N LEU A 191 -6.23 -9.38 -6.89
CA LEU A 191 -6.66 -9.82 -8.23
C LEU A 191 -6.27 -8.82 -9.31
N GLY A 192 -6.36 -7.52 -9.01
CA GLY A 192 -5.90 -6.46 -9.90
C GLY A 192 -4.40 -6.52 -10.20
N MET A 193 -3.59 -6.69 -9.16
CA MET A 193 -2.14 -6.82 -9.29
C MET A 193 -1.76 -8.13 -10.02
N LEU A 194 -2.44 -9.23 -9.73
CA LEU A 194 -2.23 -10.48 -10.46
C LEU A 194 -2.53 -10.31 -11.96
N PHE A 195 -3.63 -9.65 -12.30
CA PHE A 195 -3.99 -9.41 -13.69
C PHE A 195 -2.93 -8.58 -14.42
N ILE A 196 -2.52 -7.43 -13.86
CA ILE A 196 -1.55 -6.56 -14.53
C ILE A 196 -0.20 -7.27 -14.68
N LEU A 197 0.23 -8.08 -13.71
CA LEU A 197 1.44 -8.88 -13.82
C LEU A 197 1.37 -9.87 -14.99
N VAL A 198 0.30 -10.65 -15.07
CA VAL A 198 0.09 -11.66 -16.12
C VAL A 198 -0.01 -11.00 -17.49
N PHE A 199 -0.77 -9.91 -17.59
CA PHE A 199 -0.91 -9.14 -18.83
C PHE A 199 0.45 -8.60 -19.30
N THR A 200 1.20 -7.95 -18.41
CA THR A 200 2.52 -7.37 -18.72
C THR A 200 3.47 -8.43 -19.28
N TYR A 201 3.56 -9.59 -18.61
CA TYR A 201 4.41 -10.67 -19.09
C TYR A 201 3.93 -11.27 -20.42
N SER A 202 2.62 -11.48 -20.57
CA SER A 202 2.06 -12.02 -21.82
C SER A 202 2.35 -11.10 -23.01
N ALA A 203 2.12 -9.80 -22.84
CA ALA A 203 2.34 -8.80 -23.88
C ALA A 203 3.82 -8.62 -24.26
N LEU A 204 4.75 -8.95 -23.36
CA LEU A 204 6.20 -8.94 -23.63
C LEU A 204 6.78 -10.30 -24.06
N GLY A 205 5.94 -11.27 -24.41
CA GLY A 205 6.39 -12.58 -24.92
C GLY A 205 6.86 -13.54 -23.81
N GLY A 206 6.39 -13.35 -22.58
CA GLY A 206 6.67 -14.20 -21.42
C GLY A 206 7.75 -13.65 -20.49
N LEU A 207 7.97 -14.37 -19.39
CA LEU A 207 8.84 -13.92 -18.29
C LEU A 207 10.29 -13.71 -18.74
N SER A 208 10.91 -14.67 -19.42
CA SER A 208 12.32 -14.52 -19.84
C SER A 208 12.49 -13.40 -20.86
N GLN A 209 11.61 -13.31 -21.86
CA GLN A 209 11.72 -12.31 -22.92
C GLN A 209 11.52 -10.90 -22.40
N ALA A 210 10.58 -10.69 -21.47
CA ALA A 210 10.34 -9.40 -20.84
C ALA A 210 11.60 -8.84 -20.15
N HIS A 211 12.33 -9.69 -19.41
CA HIS A 211 13.53 -9.29 -18.67
C HIS A 211 14.76 -9.12 -19.58
N ILE A 212 14.86 -9.91 -20.66
CA ILE A 212 15.90 -9.73 -21.69
C ILE A 212 15.69 -8.39 -22.41
N GLN A 213 14.47 -8.07 -22.82
CA GLN A 213 14.14 -6.79 -23.45
C GLN A 213 14.47 -5.62 -22.51
N LEU A 214 14.08 -5.69 -21.24
CA LEU A 214 14.39 -4.65 -20.25
C LEU A 214 15.90 -4.49 -20.02
N THR A 215 16.66 -5.58 -20.03
CA THR A 215 18.13 -5.52 -19.89
C THR A 215 18.77 -4.86 -21.10
N ASN A 216 18.36 -5.25 -22.31
CA ASN A 216 18.90 -4.72 -23.56
C ASN A 216 18.52 -3.25 -23.79
N LEU A 217 17.39 -2.81 -23.22
CA LEU A 217 16.90 -1.44 -23.35
C LEU A 217 17.94 -0.39 -22.94
N PHE A 218 18.77 -0.67 -21.94
CA PHE A 218 19.78 0.29 -21.49
C PHE A 218 20.83 0.62 -22.57
N ALA A 219 21.06 -0.28 -23.53
CA ALA A 219 21.94 -0.08 -24.67
C ALA A 219 21.20 0.37 -25.94
N ALA A 220 19.88 0.58 -25.87
CA ALA A 220 19.09 0.95 -27.03
C ALA A 220 19.33 2.42 -27.45
N PRO A 221 19.17 2.75 -28.75
CA PRO A 221 19.37 4.11 -29.25
C PRO A 221 18.59 5.18 -28.47
N GLY A 222 19.24 6.31 -28.15
CA GLY A 222 18.62 7.43 -27.44
C GLY A 222 18.40 7.22 -25.93
N VAL A 223 18.45 5.98 -25.41
CA VAL A 223 18.25 5.70 -23.98
C VAL A 223 19.41 6.23 -23.13
N GLY A 224 20.63 6.21 -23.65
CA GLY A 224 21.81 6.77 -22.97
C GLY A 224 21.64 8.26 -22.64
N GLU A 225 21.08 9.04 -23.56
CA GLU A 225 20.81 10.47 -23.36
C GLU A 225 19.68 10.70 -22.36
N GLN A 226 18.56 9.96 -22.51
CA GLN A 226 17.41 10.07 -21.62
C GLN A 226 17.73 9.67 -20.16
N SER A 227 18.62 8.69 -19.98
CA SER A 227 19.06 8.20 -18.66
C SER A 227 20.31 8.90 -18.13
N ALA A 228 20.91 9.86 -18.85
CA ALA A 228 22.20 10.47 -18.50
C ALA A 228 22.23 11.03 -17.07
N LYS A 229 21.14 11.68 -16.62
CA LYS A 229 21.02 12.20 -15.25
C LYS A 229 21.06 11.08 -14.19
N LEU A 230 20.41 9.95 -14.47
CA LEU A 230 20.42 8.78 -13.59
C LEU A 230 21.80 8.10 -13.60
N THR A 231 22.41 7.97 -14.77
CA THR A 231 23.75 7.38 -14.93
C THR A 231 24.80 8.20 -14.18
N ALA A 232 24.71 9.53 -14.19
CA ALA A 232 25.60 10.43 -13.45
C ALA A 232 25.58 10.18 -11.92
N ILE A 233 24.45 9.70 -11.38
CA ILE A 233 24.32 9.34 -9.96
C ILE A 233 24.47 7.83 -9.70
N GLY A 234 24.90 7.07 -10.71
CA GLY A 234 25.29 5.66 -10.60
C GLY A 234 24.25 4.64 -11.05
N PHE A 235 23.25 5.02 -11.86
CA PHE A 235 22.37 4.07 -12.52
C PHE A 235 23.14 3.17 -13.50
N LYS A 236 22.76 1.89 -13.57
CA LYS A 236 23.40 0.84 -14.40
C LYS A 236 22.40 0.07 -15.29
N GLY A 237 21.20 0.62 -15.48
CA GLY A 237 20.09 -0.06 -16.16
C GLY A 237 19.10 -0.69 -15.18
N TRP A 238 17.90 -0.99 -15.68
CA TRP A 238 16.74 -1.37 -14.86
C TRP A 238 16.81 -2.78 -14.27
N THR A 239 17.70 -3.64 -14.73
CA THR A 239 17.88 -5.01 -14.17
C THR A 239 19.11 -5.12 -13.28
N SER A 240 19.83 -4.01 -13.05
CA SER A 240 21.05 -3.98 -12.26
C SER A 240 20.89 -3.12 -11.01
N MET A 241 21.64 -3.48 -9.95
CA MET A 241 21.79 -2.59 -8.81
C MET A 241 22.57 -1.33 -9.24
N PRO A 242 22.21 -0.13 -8.77
CA PRO A 242 23.05 1.05 -8.90
C PRO A 242 24.49 0.77 -8.46
N LYS A 243 25.45 1.52 -9.03
CA LYS A 243 26.86 1.46 -8.64
C LYS A 243 26.97 1.58 -7.13
N PHE A 244 27.61 0.59 -6.50
CA PHE A 244 27.84 0.61 -5.06
C PHE A 244 28.46 1.94 -4.62
N ASP A 245 27.96 2.47 -3.50
CA ASP A 245 28.37 3.74 -2.91
C ASP A 245 28.09 5.00 -3.76
N SER A 246 27.28 4.89 -4.82
CA SER A 246 26.81 6.07 -5.55
C SER A 246 25.65 6.76 -4.82
N PRO A 247 25.34 8.03 -5.13
CA PRO A 247 24.19 8.72 -4.56
C PRO A 247 22.87 7.96 -4.79
N LEU A 248 22.69 7.35 -5.98
CA LEU A 248 21.52 6.53 -6.27
C LEU A 248 21.50 5.24 -5.44
N TRP A 249 22.64 4.59 -5.24
CA TRP A 249 22.70 3.39 -4.40
C TRP A 249 22.25 3.68 -2.97
N TRP A 250 22.72 4.79 -2.39
CA TRP A 250 22.26 5.24 -1.08
C TRP A 250 20.76 5.57 -1.09
N SER A 251 20.28 6.33 -2.07
CA SER A 251 18.84 6.63 -2.19
C SER A 251 17.98 5.35 -2.27
N VAL A 252 18.40 4.35 -3.03
CA VAL A 252 17.69 3.07 -3.14
C VAL A 252 17.78 2.29 -1.83
N ILE A 253 18.97 2.12 -1.27
CA ILE A 253 19.18 1.23 -0.12
C ILE A 253 18.72 1.85 1.19
N SER A 254 19.16 3.06 1.54
CA SER A 254 18.81 3.68 2.82
C SER A 254 17.38 4.19 2.85
N THR A 255 16.97 4.93 1.81
CA THR A 255 15.69 5.64 1.85
C THR A 255 14.53 4.74 1.45
N LEU A 256 14.64 4.05 0.32
CA LEU A 256 13.54 3.22 -0.19
C LEU A 256 13.51 1.85 0.49
N VAL A 257 14.56 1.05 0.31
CA VAL A 257 14.62 -0.34 0.78
C VAL A 257 14.57 -0.41 2.32
N MET A 258 15.53 0.20 3.02
CA MET A 258 15.58 0.15 4.48
C MET A 258 14.51 1.05 5.13
N GLY A 259 14.37 2.29 4.67
CA GLY A 259 13.42 3.25 5.25
C GLY A 259 11.99 2.73 5.25
N VAL A 260 11.50 2.25 4.10
CA VAL A 260 10.13 1.70 4.00
C VAL A 260 10.06 0.28 4.55
N GLY A 261 11.04 -0.57 4.21
CA GLY A 261 11.05 -1.98 4.58
C GLY A 261 11.13 -2.22 6.09
N ILE A 262 11.91 -1.42 6.81
CA ILE A 262 12.02 -1.50 8.28
C ILE A 262 10.97 -0.60 8.96
N GLY A 263 10.67 0.56 8.37
CA GLY A 263 9.74 1.54 8.93
C GLY A 263 8.31 1.00 9.15
N VAL A 264 7.93 -0.08 8.46
CA VAL A 264 6.67 -0.80 8.70
C VAL A 264 6.44 -1.18 10.18
N LEU A 265 7.49 -1.51 10.93
CA LEU A 265 7.38 -1.89 12.34
C LEU A 265 7.01 -0.72 13.25
N ALA A 266 7.26 0.51 12.81
CA ALA A 266 7.01 1.73 13.57
C ALA A 266 5.59 2.29 13.34
N GLN A 267 4.79 1.70 12.45
CA GLN A 267 3.47 2.23 12.08
C GLN A 267 2.39 1.87 13.12
N PRO A 268 1.80 2.85 13.81
CA PRO A 268 0.82 2.57 14.87
C PRO A 268 -0.43 1.85 14.36
N GLN A 269 -0.92 2.24 13.18
CA GLN A 269 -2.09 1.63 12.53
C GLN A 269 -1.90 0.15 12.17
N LEU A 270 -0.65 -0.30 12.02
CA LEU A 270 -0.33 -1.70 11.76
C LEU A 270 -0.12 -2.46 13.07
N ALA A 271 0.55 -1.85 14.06
CA ALA A 271 0.83 -2.46 15.36
C ALA A 271 -0.44 -2.88 16.10
N VAL A 272 -1.50 -2.06 16.05
CA VAL A 272 -2.79 -2.36 16.73
C VAL A 272 -3.43 -3.65 16.18
N LYS A 273 -3.24 -3.97 14.89
CA LYS A 273 -3.82 -5.18 14.27
C LYS A 273 -3.27 -6.48 14.86
N PHE A 274 -2.09 -6.47 15.47
CA PHE A 274 -1.58 -7.66 16.16
C PHE A 274 -2.38 -7.99 17.42
N MET A 275 -3.00 -6.99 18.06
CA MET A 275 -3.79 -7.18 19.28
C MET A 275 -5.20 -7.72 19.00
N THR A 276 -5.64 -7.77 17.74
CA THR A 276 -7.01 -8.13 17.36
C THR A 276 -7.25 -9.64 17.24
N VAL A 277 -6.20 -10.46 17.32
CA VAL A 277 -6.30 -11.93 17.19
C VAL A 277 -6.25 -12.62 18.54
N LYS A 278 -6.93 -13.77 18.64
CA LYS A 278 -7.11 -14.49 19.91
C LYS A 278 -5.82 -15.03 20.52
N SER A 279 -4.84 -15.43 19.71
CA SER A 279 -3.60 -16.06 20.18
C SER A 279 -2.45 -15.89 19.19
N ASP A 280 -1.23 -16.08 19.68
CA ASP A 280 -0.02 -16.03 18.85
C ASP A 280 -0.01 -17.05 17.71
N ARG A 281 -0.76 -18.15 17.86
CA ARG A 281 -0.93 -19.13 16.79
C ARG A 281 -1.59 -18.51 15.57
N GLU A 282 -2.51 -17.57 15.77
CA GLU A 282 -3.16 -16.87 14.67
C GLU A 282 -2.18 -15.92 13.96
N LEU A 283 -1.27 -15.26 14.70
CA LEU A 283 -0.19 -14.47 14.07
C LEU A 283 0.73 -15.34 13.21
N ASN A 284 1.09 -16.55 13.67
CA ASN A 284 1.86 -17.49 12.86
C ASN A 284 1.10 -17.92 11.59
N ARG A 285 -0.20 -18.24 11.72
CA ARG A 285 -1.05 -18.63 10.57
C ARG A 285 -1.19 -17.50 9.56
N ALA A 286 -1.17 -16.25 10.02
CA ALA A 286 -1.26 -15.07 9.20
C ALA A 286 0.01 -14.77 8.39
N VAL A 287 1.17 -15.33 8.76
CA VAL A 287 2.45 -15.11 8.04
C VAL A 287 2.34 -15.51 6.57
N LEU A 288 1.75 -16.67 6.27
CA LEU A 288 1.68 -17.16 4.90
C LEU A 288 0.78 -16.26 4.03
N SER A 289 -0.43 -15.95 4.51
CA SER A 289 -1.35 -15.08 3.75
C SER A 289 -0.83 -13.66 3.63
N GLY A 290 -0.22 -13.10 4.68
CA GLY A 290 0.40 -11.78 4.65
C GLY A 290 1.61 -11.73 3.70
N GLY A 291 2.45 -12.76 3.71
CA GLY A 291 3.61 -12.90 2.85
C GLY A 291 3.23 -13.00 1.37
N ILE A 292 2.29 -13.89 1.02
CA ILE A 292 1.77 -14.02 -0.35
C ILE A 292 1.15 -12.70 -0.82
N PHE A 293 0.35 -12.06 0.03
CA PHE A 293 -0.29 -10.80 -0.29
C PHE A 293 0.74 -9.71 -0.58
N LEU A 294 1.70 -9.45 0.33
CA LEU A 294 2.69 -8.38 0.13
C LEU A 294 3.69 -8.69 -0.98
N PHE A 295 4.01 -9.96 -1.20
CA PHE A 295 4.77 -10.39 -2.38
C PHE A 295 4.04 -10.03 -3.67
N MET A 296 2.75 -10.38 -3.77
CA MET A 296 1.95 -10.06 -4.96
C MET A 296 1.85 -8.55 -5.16
N MET A 297 1.56 -7.78 -4.11
CA MET A 297 1.38 -6.33 -4.22
C MET A 297 2.68 -5.61 -4.60
N THR A 298 3.76 -5.81 -3.83
CA THR A 298 5.02 -5.08 -4.05
C THR A 298 5.83 -5.67 -5.20
N GLY A 299 5.88 -7.00 -5.32
CA GLY A 299 6.58 -7.68 -6.40
C GLY A 299 5.99 -7.32 -7.76
N THR A 300 4.65 -7.31 -7.88
CA THR A 300 4.00 -6.83 -9.11
C THR A 300 4.32 -5.37 -9.38
N ALA A 301 4.13 -4.47 -8.40
CA ALA A 301 4.36 -3.04 -8.61
C ALA A 301 5.78 -2.77 -9.13
N PHE A 302 6.79 -3.44 -8.58
CA PHE A 302 8.19 -3.16 -8.94
C PHE A 302 8.61 -3.85 -10.24
N VAL A 303 8.13 -5.07 -10.49
CA VAL A 303 8.36 -5.76 -11.76
C VAL A 303 7.67 -5.03 -12.91
N VAL A 304 6.35 -4.80 -12.79
CA VAL A 304 5.57 -4.14 -13.83
C VAL A 304 6.08 -2.72 -14.04
N GLY A 305 6.32 -1.97 -12.96
CA GLY A 305 6.87 -0.62 -13.02
C GLY A 305 8.17 -0.56 -13.81
N ALA A 306 9.12 -1.46 -13.56
CA ALA A 306 10.35 -1.52 -14.35
C ALA A 306 10.07 -1.87 -15.83
N LEU A 307 9.20 -2.86 -16.08
CA LEU A 307 8.85 -3.33 -17.42
C LEU A 307 8.08 -2.30 -18.26
N THR A 308 7.42 -1.30 -17.66
CA THR A 308 6.73 -0.24 -18.44
C THR A 308 7.70 0.49 -19.37
N ASN A 309 8.98 0.56 -19.04
CA ASN A 309 10.00 1.17 -19.92
C ASN A 309 10.08 0.49 -21.29
N VAL A 310 9.88 -0.84 -21.36
CA VAL A 310 9.88 -1.57 -22.63
C VAL A 310 8.68 -1.17 -23.48
N PHE A 311 7.49 -1.01 -22.87
CA PHE A 311 6.28 -0.58 -23.58
C PHE A 311 6.43 0.83 -24.14
N PHE A 312 6.77 1.80 -23.28
CA PHE A 312 6.93 3.19 -23.70
C PHE A 312 8.01 3.36 -24.76
N TYR A 313 9.13 2.63 -24.63
CA TYR A 313 10.21 2.73 -25.61
C TYR A 313 9.82 2.13 -26.95
N ASN A 314 9.17 0.96 -26.96
CA ASN A 314 8.75 0.31 -28.22
C ASN A 314 7.72 1.15 -28.99
N ASP A 315 6.89 1.92 -28.28
CA ASP A 315 5.84 2.75 -28.89
C ASP A 315 6.32 4.17 -29.25
N THR A 316 7.12 4.79 -28.39
CA THR A 316 7.46 6.23 -28.49
C THR A 316 8.95 6.53 -28.64
N GLY A 317 9.82 5.53 -28.48
CA GLY A 317 11.28 5.73 -28.35
C GLY A 317 11.72 6.34 -27.02
N ASN A 318 10.80 6.60 -26.09
CA ASN A 318 11.09 7.21 -24.80
C ASN A 318 11.02 6.21 -23.64
N ILE A 319 11.89 6.37 -22.65
CA ILE A 319 11.79 5.63 -21.38
C ILE A 319 10.57 6.12 -20.59
N ALA A 320 10.10 5.31 -19.64
CA ALA A 320 8.81 5.54 -18.97
C ALA A 320 8.69 6.91 -18.30
N ILE A 321 9.76 7.38 -17.63
CA ILE A 321 9.76 8.68 -16.95
C ILE A 321 9.67 9.85 -17.94
N THR A 322 10.28 9.74 -19.11
CA THR A 322 10.22 10.75 -20.16
C THR A 322 8.85 10.77 -20.81
N ALA A 323 8.30 9.59 -21.13
CA ALA A 323 6.98 9.46 -21.75
C ALA A 323 5.84 9.93 -20.82
N ALA A 324 5.89 9.55 -19.54
CA ALA A 324 4.85 9.92 -18.56
C ALA A 324 5.04 11.31 -17.94
N GLY A 325 6.25 11.88 -18.01
CA GLY A 325 6.61 13.20 -17.47
C GLY A 325 6.85 13.26 -15.97
N ALA A 326 6.34 12.31 -15.17
CA ALA A 326 6.59 12.21 -13.73
C ALA A 326 6.45 10.77 -13.22
N ASN A 327 7.14 10.44 -12.13
CA ASN A 327 7.12 9.10 -11.54
C ASN A 327 5.69 8.61 -11.23
N ASP A 328 4.90 9.43 -10.54
CA ASP A 328 3.53 9.08 -10.14
C ASP A 328 2.55 9.00 -11.32
N LEU A 329 2.98 9.33 -12.54
CA LEU A 329 2.19 9.20 -13.76
C LEU A 329 2.53 7.96 -14.58
N ILE A 330 3.65 7.27 -14.31
CA ILE A 330 4.11 6.11 -15.10
C ILE A 330 3.05 4.99 -15.10
N ILE A 331 2.60 4.55 -13.92
CA ILE A 331 1.62 3.45 -13.82
C ILE A 331 0.25 3.85 -14.40
N PRO A 332 -0.31 5.04 -14.07
CA PRO A 332 -1.53 5.52 -14.73
C PRO A 332 -1.43 5.60 -16.25
N ALA A 333 -0.33 6.12 -16.80
CA ALA A 333 -0.11 6.21 -18.24
C ALA A 333 -0.01 4.81 -18.86
N TYR A 334 0.76 3.90 -18.24
CA TYR A 334 0.89 2.52 -18.69
C TYR A 334 -0.49 1.82 -18.81
N ILE A 335 -1.33 1.98 -17.78
CA ILE A 335 -2.67 1.39 -17.77
C ILE A 335 -3.58 2.02 -18.82
N LYS A 336 -3.50 3.33 -19.00
CA LYS A 336 -4.33 4.06 -19.96
C LYS A 336 -3.98 3.70 -21.41
N GLU A 337 -2.70 3.54 -21.71
CA GLU A 337 -2.20 3.42 -23.08
C GLU A 337 -2.10 1.97 -23.54
N TYR A 338 -1.71 1.04 -22.66
CA TYR A 338 -1.35 -0.32 -23.08
C TYR A 338 -2.29 -1.41 -22.55
N LEU A 339 -3.09 -1.15 -21.51
CA LEU A 339 -4.01 -2.14 -20.97
C LEU A 339 -5.40 -2.08 -21.62
N PRO A 340 -6.14 -3.21 -21.64
CA PRO A 340 -7.52 -3.21 -22.11
C PRO A 340 -8.38 -2.20 -21.35
N ARG A 341 -9.30 -1.54 -22.05
CA ARG A 341 -10.16 -0.48 -21.49
C ARG A 341 -10.85 -0.89 -20.17
N PHE A 342 -11.34 -2.13 -20.08
CA PHE A 342 -12.01 -2.62 -18.87
C PHE A 342 -11.08 -2.62 -17.64
N PHE A 343 -9.77 -2.77 -17.81
CA PHE A 343 -8.84 -2.75 -16.70
C PHE A 343 -8.64 -1.34 -16.15
N GLY A 344 -8.64 -0.31 -17.01
CA GLY A 344 -8.65 1.08 -16.54
C GLY A 344 -9.85 1.35 -15.61
N ASP A 345 -11.02 0.80 -15.97
CA ASP A 345 -12.25 0.84 -15.17
C ASP A 345 -12.17 0.01 -13.87
N MET A 346 -11.36 -1.05 -13.83
CA MET A 346 -11.13 -1.80 -12.59
C MET A 346 -10.05 -1.14 -11.71
N PHE A 347 -9.07 -0.48 -12.33
CA PHE A 347 -7.95 0.14 -11.65
C PHE A 347 -8.39 1.29 -10.75
N ILE A 348 -9.39 2.07 -11.15
CA ILE A 348 -9.99 3.08 -10.27
C ILE A 348 -10.55 2.45 -8.98
N ILE A 349 -11.17 1.27 -9.05
CA ILE A 349 -11.69 0.55 -7.87
C ILE A 349 -10.53 0.02 -7.02
N ILE A 350 -9.47 -0.47 -7.64
CA ILE A 350 -8.25 -0.92 -6.94
C ILE A 350 -7.58 0.24 -6.19
N LEU A 351 -7.50 1.42 -6.81
CA LEU A 351 -6.98 2.62 -6.16
C LEU A 351 -7.90 3.13 -5.05
N LEU A 352 -9.22 3.10 -5.25
CA LEU A 352 -10.17 3.40 -4.18
C LEU A 352 -10.00 2.43 -3.00
N ALA A 353 -9.83 1.13 -3.28
CA ALA A 353 -9.57 0.11 -2.28
C ALA A 353 -8.31 0.39 -1.48
N ALA A 354 -7.18 0.63 -2.14
CA ALA A 354 -5.91 0.93 -1.47
C ALA A 354 -5.96 2.25 -0.66
N SER A 355 -6.67 3.26 -1.18
CA SER A 355 -6.84 4.54 -0.50
C SER A 355 -7.68 4.41 0.76
N LEU A 356 -8.86 3.79 0.65
CA LEU A 356 -9.84 3.72 1.74
C LEU A 356 -9.36 2.79 2.86
N SER A 357 -8.71 1.67 2.55
CA SER A 357 -8.12 0.75 3.56
C SER A 357 -7.01 1.42 4.36
N THR A 358 -6.22 2.29 3.72
CA THR A 358 -5.15 3.03 4.40
C THR A 358 -5.72 4.17 5.22
N LEU A 359 -6.54 5.04 4.60
CA LEU A 359 -7.07 6.23 5.26
C LEU A 359 -7.92 5.87 6.48
N SER A 360 -8.78 4.86 6.37
CA SER A 360 -9.61 4.43 7.49
C SER A 360 -8.80 3.98 8.71
N ALA A 361 -7.73 3.22 8.49
CA ALA A 361 -6.82 2.80 9.55
C ALA A 361 -6.05 3.98 10.16
N LEU A 362 -5.63 4.96 9.33
CA LEU A 362 -4.99 6.18 9.82
C LEU A 362 -5.96 6.98 10.69
N PHE A 363 -7.19 7.24 10.22
CA PHE A 363 -8.19 8.01 10.95
C PHE A 363 -8.64 7.31 12.23
N HIS A 364 -8.82 5.99 12.22
CA HIS A 364 -9.11 5.21 13.43
C HIS A 364 -7.97 5.33 14.45
N THR A 365 -6.73 5.21 14.00
CA THR A 365 -5.55 5.33 14.88
C THR A 365 -5.39 6.73 15.45
N MET A 366 -5.60 7.77 14.64
CA MET A 366 -5.58 9.16 15.10
C MET A 366 -6.70 9.43 16.11
N GLY A 367 -7.92 8.99 15.83
CA GLY A 367 -9.07 9.19 16.71
C GLY A 367 -8.94 8.47 18.04
N THR A 368 -8.29 7.31 18.05
CA THR A 368 -8.09 6.52 19.28
C THR A 368 -6.88 6.94 20.09
N ALA A 369 -5.91 7.64 19.51
CA ALA A 369 -4.72 8.09 20.24
C ALA A 369 -4.99 9.20 21.28
N PHE A 370 -6.08 9.96 21.14
CA PHE A 370 -6.48 11.04 22.07
C PHE A 370 -7.52 10.64 23.11
N GLY A 371 -8.18 9.50 22.91
CA GLY A 371 -9.29 9.01 23.73
C GLY A 371 -8.86 8.44 25.07
#